data_AF-A0A1V9GBD4-F1
#
_entry.id   AF-A0A1V9GBD4-F1
#
_cell.length_a   1.000
_cell.length_b   1.000
_cell.length_c   1.000
_cell.angle_alpha   90.00
_cell.angle_beta   90.00
_cell.angle_gamma   90.00
#
_symmetry.space_group_name_H-M   'P 1'
#
loop_
_entity.id
_entity.type
_entity.pdbx_description
1 polymer ?
#
loop_
_entity_poly.entity_id
_entity_poly.type
_entity_poly.pdbx_seq_one_letter_code
_entity_poly.pdbx_strand_id
1 'polypeptide(L)'
;MRYACPYYRKSTGKQELSLEVQQDAVHSFVSAKKWHVLKEFTEVESGKKHTNRPQLLEALAFCRKQNAVLVIAKLDRLARNVAFISSLMESKVQFVATDYPDASKTMLHMLAVFAEFERDQISIRTKEGLQATKRRGTVLGKHGKVLAEQNKRDADKFAKALQPTFEELRDMRITSVRKIADELNRRKVPTFHNRGKWHGRSVWNMMRRLLD
;
A
#
# COMPACT_ATOMS: atom_id res chain seq x y z
N MET A 1 -7.06 36.09 10.62
CA MET A 1 -7.87 35.22 9.73
C MET A 1 -7.17 33.86 9.67
N ARG A 2 -7.88 32.74 9.82
CA ARG A 2 -7.27 31.39 9.79
C ARG A 2 -7.42 30.76 8.42
N TYR A 3 -6.37 30.09 7.96
CA TYR A 3 -6.35 29.36 6.71
C TYR A 3 -6.57 27.86 6.94
N ALA A 4 -7.36 27.25 6.07
CA ALA A 4 -7.70 25.83 6.10
C ALA A 4 -7.19 25.13 4.83
N CYS A 5 -6.74 23.90 4.99
CA CYS A 5 -6.41 23.00 3.90
C CYS A 5 -7.17 21.69 4.11
N PRO A 6 -8.33 21.53 3.46
CA PRO A 6 -9.08 20.29 3.48
C PRO A 6 -8.29 19.12 2.92
N TYR A 7 -8.35 17.99 3.60
CA TYR A 7 -7.80 16.73 3.12
C TYR A 7 -8.89 15.65 3.11
N TYR A 8 -9.12 15.09 1.94
CA TYR A 8 -10.13 14.08 1.67
C TYR A 8 -9.48 12.76 1.27
N ARG A 9 -10.24 11.68 1.46
CA ARG A 9 -9.82 10.35 1.00
C ARG A 9 -10.95 9.65 0.26
N LYS A 10 -10.65 9.14 -0.93
CA LYS A 10 -11.55 8.26 -1.69
C LYS A 10 -10.91 6.90 -1.96
N SER A 11 -11.73 5.85 -1.83
CA SER A 11 -11.35 4.48 -2.21
C SER A 11 -11.76 4.22 -3.66
N THR A 12 -10.95 3.49 -4.42
CA THR A 12 -11.27 3.12 -5.81
C THR A 12 -12.44 2.12 -5.93
N GLY A 13 -12.96 1.61 -4.81
CA GLY A 13 -14.14 0.72 -4.78
C GLY A 13 -15.43 1.46 -4.43
N LYS A 14 -16.18 1.93 -5.43
CA LYS A 14 -17.64 2.18 -5.39
C LYS A 14 -18.20 3.06 -4.26
N GLN A 15 -17.55 4.14 -3.84
CA GLN A 15 -18.18 5.10 -2.92
C GLN A 15 -17.88 6.57 -3.25
N GLU A 16 -18.49 7.08 -4.33
CA GLU A 16 -18.59 8.53 -4.60
C GLU A 16 -19.36 9.25 -3.49
N LEU A 17 -20.44 8.62 -2.98
CA LEU A 17 -21.23 9.10 -1.84
C LEU A 17 -20.41 9.35 -0.55
N SER A 18 -19.21 8.76 -0.43
CA SER A 18 -18.36 8.95 0.75
C SER A 18 -17.49 10.20 0.68
N LEU A 19 -17.24 10.75 -0.52
CA LEU A 19 -16.43 11.95 -0.71
C LEU A 19 -17.27 13.22 -0.49
N GLU A 20 -18.46 13.26 -1.09
CA GLU A 20 -19.40 14.39 -0.93
C GLU A 20 -19.72 14.65 0.55
N VAL A 21 -20.02 13.58 1.31
CA VAL A 21 -20.25 13.70 2.76
C VAL A 21 -19.03 14.25 3.52
N GLN A 22 -17.81 13.95 3.07
CA GLN A 22 -16.60 14.52 3.66
C GLN A 22 -16.45 16.00 3.31
N GLN A 23 -16.71 16.37 2.05
CA GLN A 23 -16.65 17.75 1.58
C GLN A 23 -17.69 18.61 2.30
N ASP A 24 -18.94 18.17 2.39
CA ASP A 24 -20.01 18.89 3.08
C ASP A 24 -19.69 19.14 4.55
N ALA A 25 -19.16 18.12 5.26
CA ALA A 25 -18.77 18.26 6.65
C ALA A 25 -17.64 19.29 6.82
N VAL A 26 -16.62 19.26 5.95
CA VAL A 26 -15.50 20.21 6.01
C VAL A 26 -15.92 21.61 5.61
N HIS A 27 -16.70 21.78 4.53
CA HIS A 27 -17.20 23.08 4.11
C HIS A 27 -18.11 23.72 5.17
N SER A 28 -19.00 22.93 5.78
CA SER A 28 -19.86 23.40 6.87
C SER A 28 -19.03 23.86 8.06
N PHE A 29 -18.02 23.08 8.45
CA PHE A 29 -17.14 23.41 9.56
C PHE A 29 -16.31 24.68 9.32
N VAL A 30 -15.66 24.76 8.15
CA VAL A 30 -14.82 25.90 7.76
C VAL A 30 -15.65 27.18 7.66
N SER A 31 -16.85 27.09 7.08
CA SER A 31 -17.78 28.22 6.98
C SER A 31 -18.24 28.71 8.36
N ALA A 32 -18.64 27.78 9.25
CA ALA A 32 -19.05 28.12 10.61
C ALA A 32 -17.92 28.80 11.41
N LYS A 33 -16.67 28.36 11.23
CA LYS A 33 -15.49 28.96 11.87
C LYS A 33 -14.95 30.21 11.15
N LYS A 34 -15.54 30.60 10.00
CA LYS A 34 -15.09 31.71 9.14
C LYS A 34 -13.61 31.57 8.73
N TRP A 35 -13.19 30.35 8.40
CA TRP A 35 -11.84 30.07 7.90
C TRP A 35 -11.79 30.15 6.37
N HIS A 36 -10.63 30.46 5.81
CA HIS A 36 -10.45 30.54 4.36
C HIS A 36 -9.74 29.30 3.82
N VAL A 37 -10.37 28.61 2.86
CA VAL A 37 -9.77 27.44 2.20
C VAL A 37 -8.71 27.91 1.21
N LEU A 38 -7.47 27.46 1.38
CA LEU A 38 -6.38 27.77 0.45
C LEU A 38 -6.24 26.74 -0.67
N LYS A 39 -6.25 25.46 -0.30
CA LYS A 39 -6.09 24.34 -1.22
C LYS A 39 -6.70 23.09 -0.62
N GLU A 40 -7.34 22.29 -1.48
CA GLU A 40 -7.89 20.99 -1.12
C GLU A 40 -6.98 19.87 -1.65
N PHE A 41 -6.88 18.79 -0.88
CA PHE A 41 -6.08 17.62 -1.20
C PHE A 41 -6.95 16.38 -1.17
N THR A 42 -6.87 15.52 -2.18
CA THR A 42 -7.65 14.28 -2.24
C THR A 42 -6.74 13.09 -2.48
N GLU A 43 -6.66 12.20 -1.50
CA GLU A 43 -5.91 10.96 -1.60
C GLU A 43 -6.77 9.84 -2.22
N VAL A 44 -6.19 9.13 -3.19
CA VAL A 44 -6.84 8.00 -3.86
C VAL A 44 -6.19 6.71 -3.41
N GLU A 45 -6.87 5.95 -2.55
CA GLU A 45 -6.39 4.64 -2.10
C GLU A 45 -6.82 3.54 -3.08
N SER A 46 -5.83 2.88 -3.71
CA SER A 46 -6.04 1.63 -4.45
C SER A 46 -5.48 0.43 -3.66
N GLY A 47 -6.39 -0.42 -3.17
CA GLY A 47 -6.05 -1.72 -2.58
C GLY A 47 -5.47 -1.72 -1.16
N LYS A 48 -5.17 -2.93 -0.65
CA LYS A 48 -4.87 -3.25 0.77
C LYS A 48 -3.52 -2.74 1.32
N LYS A 49 -2.67 -2.11 0.52
CA LYS A 49 -1.34 -1.62 0.95
C LYS A 49 -0.92 -0.36 0.19
N HIS A 50 -1.60 0.75 0.42
CA HIS A 50 -1.07 2.06 0.05
C HIS A 50 -0.30 2.64 1.25
N THR A 51 1.01 2.35 1.30
CA THR A 51 1.92 2.89 2.32
C THR A 51 2.47 4.26 1.94
N ASN A 52 2.50 4.61 0.65
CA ASN A 52 2.88 5.94 0.20
C ASN A 52 1.62 6.80 0.03
N ARG A 53 1.53 7.86 0.81
CA ARG A 53 0.43 8.85 0.80
C ARG A 53 0.96 10.20 0.29
N PRO A 54 1.18 10.33 -1.02
CA PRO A 54 1.83 11.52 -1.58
C PRO A 54 1.00 12.78 -1.36
N GLN A 55 -0.34 12.70 -1.43
CA GLN A 55 -1.21 13.86 -1.28
C GLN A 55 -1.23 14.37 0.15
N LEU A 56 -1.13 13.47 1.13
CA LEU A 56 -0.97 13.88 2.53
C LEU A 56 0.35 14.61 2.76
N LEU A 57 1.47 14.08 2.27
CA LEU A 57 2.78 14.70 2.44
C LEU A 57 2.81 16.09 1.79
N GLU A 58 2.21 16.22 0.61
CA GLU A 58 2.04 17.51 -0.06
C GLU A 58 1.17 18.46 0.77
N ALA A 59 0.05 17.99 1.32
CA ALA A 59 -0.84 18.78 2.17
C ALA A 59 -0.10 19.30 3.42
N LEU A 60 0.64 18.43 4.12
CA LEU A 60 1.42 18.81 5.29
C LEU A 60 2.50 19.84 4.95
N ALA A 61 3.23 19.65 3.85
CA ALA A 61 4.24 20.61 3.39
C ALA A 61 3.62 21.96 3.03
N PHE A 62 2.45 21.96 2.38
CA PHE A 62 1.71 23.16 2.01
C PHE A 62 1.18 23.90 3.25
N CYS A 63 0.53 23.20 4.17
CA CYS A 63 0.04 23.76 5.43
C CYS A 63 1.16 24.41 6.22
N ARG A 64 2.33 23.77 6.30
CA ARG A 64 3.50 24.32 6.98
C ARG A 64 3.96 25.63 6.35
N LYS A 65 4.03 25.70 5.00
CA LYS A 65 4.43 26.92 4.28
C LYS A 65 3.44 28.07 4.45
N GLN A 66 2.15 27.75 4.47
CA GLN A 66 1.07 28.74 4.50
C GLN A 66 0.57 29.06 5.92
N ASN A 67 1.19 28.46 6.95
CA ASN A 67 0.71 28.49 8.35
C ASN A 67 -0.80 28.16 8.45
N ALA A 68 -1.24 27.17 7.67
CA ALA A 68 -2.63 26.76 7.57
C ALA A 68 -2.91 25.51 8.41
N VAL A 69 -4.18 25.34 8.78
CA VAL A 69 -4.68 24.20 9.54
C VAL A 69 -5.13 23.12 8.57
N LEU A 70 -4.63 21.89 8.73
CA LEU A 70 -5.13 20.75 7.99
C LEU A 70 -6.51 20.35 8.53
N VAL A 71 -7.54 20.30 7.69
CA VAL A 71 -8.90 19.94 8.11
C VAL A 71 -9.29 18.60 7.52
N ILE A 72 -9.73 17.68 8.36
CA ILE A 72 -10.19 16.33 7.96
C ILE A 72 -11.64 16.12 8.42
N ALA A 73 -12.44 15.41 7.63
CA ALA A 73 -13.85 15.19 7.96
C ALA A 73 -14.03 14.31 9.22
N LYS A 74 -13.36 13.16 9.26
CA LYS A 74 -13.45 12.24 10.40
C LYS A 74 -12.12 11.63 10.80
N LEU A 75 -11.93 11.48 12.11
CA LEU A 75 -10.72 10.93 12.70
C LEU A 75 -10.67 9.39 12.60
N ASP A 76 -11.80 8.71 12.71
CA ASP A 76 -11.90 7.23 12.78
C ASP A 76 -11.30 6.53 11.54
N ARG A 77 -11.50 7.12 10.37
CA ARG A 77 -11.05 6.55 9.09
C ARG A 77 -9.55 6.71 8.85
N LEU A 78 -8.91 7.61 9.57
CA LEU A 78 -7.50 7.98 9.44
C LEU A 78 -6.64 7.49 10.61
N ALA A 79 -7.18 7.48 11.84
CA ALA A 79 -6.50 7.05 13.07
C ALA A 79 -6.18 5.55 13.12
N ARG A 80 -6.87 4.72 12.33
CA ARG A 80 -6.52 3.29 12.18
C ARG A 80 -5.14 3.08 11.53
N ASN A 81 -4.53 4.13 10.99
CA ASN A 81 -3.18 4.11 10.45
C ASN A 81 -2.25 4.92 11.36
N VAL A 82 -1.45 4.22 12.15
CA VAL A 82 -0.53 4.84 13.12
C VAL A 82 0.57 5.66 12.43
N ALA A 83 1.00 5.25 11.23
CA ALA A 83 1.96 6.02 10.45
C ALA A 83 1.40 7.41 10.06
N PHE A 84 0.07 7.51 9.87
CA PHE A 84 -0.59 8.78 9.59
C PHE A 84 -0.52 9.74 10.77
N ILE A 85 -0.91 9.26 11.97
CA ILE A 85 -0.86 10.08 13.18
C ILE A 85 0.57 10.47 13.51
N SER A 86 1.52 9.55 13.35
CA SER A 86 2.96 9.82 13.52
C SER A 86 3.45 10.92 12.56
N SER A 87 3.11 10.83 11.26
CA SER A 87 3.48 11.85 10.26
C SER A 87 2.88 13.22 10.60
N LEU A 88 1.63 13.26 11.07
CA LEU A 88 0.98 14.50 11.54
C LEU A 88 1.72 15.09 12.73
N MET A 89 2.07 14.27 13.73
CA MET A 89 2.79 14.72 14.92
C MET A 89 4.17 15.29 14.57
N GLU A 90 4.93 14.59 13.73
CA GLU A 90 6.24 15.03 13.26
C GLU A 90 6.17 16.30 12.41
N SER A 91 5.08 16.48 11.66
CA SER A 91 4.91 17.64 10.78
C SER A 91 4.80 18.96 11.56
N LYS A 92 4.43 18.94 12.85
CA LYS A 92 4.11 20.12 13.67
C LYS A 92 3.01 21.02 13.06
N VAL A 93 2.29 20.55 12.05
CA VAL A 93 1.16 21.25 11.43
C VAL A 93 -0.05 21.15 12.37
N GLN A 94 -0.78 22.25 12.53
CA GLN A 94 -2.06 22.25 13.23
C GLN A 94 -3.07 21.47 12.40
N PHE A 95 -3.80 20.55 13.01
CA PHE A 95 -4.87 19.83 12.33
C PHE A 95 -6.14 19.78 13.18
N VAL A 96 -7.28 19.68 12.51
CA VAL A 96 -8.60 19.58 13.14
C VAL A 96 -9.43 18.53 12.41
N ALA A 97 -10.09 17.67 13.16
CA ALA A 97 -11.11 16.76 12.65
C ALA A 97 -12.50 17.35 12.91
N THR A 98 -13.39 17.38 11.91
CA THR A 98 -14.69 18.04 12.07
C THR A 98 -15.63 17.31 13.04
N ASP A 99 -15.44 16.01 13.23
CA ASP A 99 -16.13 15.18 14.22
C ASP A 99 -15.62 15.42 15.66
N TYR A 100 -14.38 15.89 15.82
CA TYR A 100 -13.81 16.29 17.10
C TYR A 100 -13.05 17.63 17.00
N PRO A 101 -13.78 18.76 16.86
CA PRO A 101 -13.16 20.09 16.69
C PRO A 101 -12.25 20.53 17.82
N ASP A 102 -12.57 20.08 19.04
CA ASP A 102 -11.88 20.43 20.28
C ASP A 102 -10.92 19.32 20.74
N ALA A 103 -10.66 18.30 19.90
CA ALA A 103 -9.69 17.26 20.21
C ALA A 103 -8.33 17.91 20.53
N SER A 104 -7.96 17.88 21.80
CA SER A 104 -6.65 18.35 22.23
C SER A 104 -5.57 17.46 21.61
N LYS A 105 -4.38 18.04 21.35
CA LYS A 105 -3.20 17.29 20.88
C LYS A 105 -2.94 16.02 21.74
N THR A 106 -3.25 16.09 23.03
CA THR A 106 -3.15 14.97 23.98
C THR A 106 -4.18 13.86 23.73
N MET A 107 -5.44 14.20 23.41
CA MET A 107 -6.45 13.22 23.04
C MET A 107 -6.04 12.45 21.78
N LEU A 108 -5.43 13.16 20.83
CA LEU A 108 -4.92 12.57 19.59
C LEU A 108 -3.73 11.64 19.86
N HIS A 109 -2.81 12.00 20.76
CA HIS A 109 -1.73 11.13 21.21
C HIS A 109 -2.29 9.85 21.86
N MET A 110 -3.28 9.97 22.74
CA MET A 110 -3.92 8.81 23.37
C MET A 110 -4.59 7.90 22.33
N LEU A 111 -5.34 8.46 21.37
CA LEU A 111 -5.97 7.69 20.31
C LEU A 111 -4.95 6.95 19.42
N ALA A 112 -3.78 7.56 19.16
CA ALA A 112 -2.70 6.91 18.44
C ALA A 112 -2.16 5.69 19.20
N VAL A 113 -1.90 5.85 20.50
CA VAL A 113 -1.42 4.79 21.39
C VAL A 113 -2.45 3.66 21.49
N PHE A 114 -3.74 3.98 21.61
CA PHE A 114 -4.81 2.98 21.62
C PHE A 114 -4.90 2.21 20.29
N ALA A 115 -4.72 2.89 19.15
CA ALA A 115 -4.73 2.23 17.84
C ALA A 115 -3.50 1.32 17.62
N GLU A 116 -2.33 1.68 18.16
CA GLU A 116 -1.15 0.80 18.20
C GLU A 116 -1.43 -0.44 19.05
N PHE A 117 -1.89 -0.23 20.28
CA PHE A 117 -2.23 -1.30 21.20
C PHE A 117 -3.23 -2.28 20.60
N GLU A 118 -4.32 -1.79 20.00
CA GLU A 118 -5.34 -2.64 19.36
C GLU A 118 -4.74 -3.48 18.21
N ARG A 119 -3.87 -2.88 17.38
CA ARG A 119 -3.18 -3.60 16.30
C ARG A 119 -2.30 -4.71 16.85
N ASP A 120 -1.56 -4.43 17.91
CA ASP A 120 -0.69 -5.42 18.54
C ASP A 120 -1.52 -6.55 19.17
N GLN A 121 -2.64 -6.23 19.82
CA GLN A 121 -3.56 -7.23 20.37
C GLN A 121 -4.15 -8.14 19.28
N ILE A 122 -4.53 -7.59 18.13
CA ILE A 122 -4.97 -8.40 16.98
C ILE A 122 -3.86 -9.35 16.51
N SER A 123 -2.62 -8.84 16.41
CA SER A 123 -1.45 -9.65 16.02
C SER A 123 -1.19 -10.78 17.00
N ILE A 124 -1.23 -10.49 18.30
CA ILE A 124 -1.08 -11.48 19.38
C ILE A 124 -2.16 -12.55 19.27
N ARG A 125 -3.44 -12.16 19.26
CA ARG A 125 -4.57 -13.11 19.16
C ARG A 125 -4.51 -13.96 17.89
N THR A 126 -4.09 -13.39 16.77
CA THR A 126 -3.91 -14.15 15.52
C THR A 126 -2.82 -15.21 15.69
N LYS A 127 -1.67 -14.85 16.27
CA LYS A 127 -0.58 -15.79 16.53
C LYS A 127 -1.02 -16.90 17.50
N GLU A 128 -1.70 -16.54 18.58
CA GLU A 128 -2.24 -17.48 19.56
C GLU A 128 -3.27 -18.43 18.91
N GLY A 129 -4.18 -17.89 18.11
CA GLY A 129 -5.14 -18.68 17.34
C GLY A 129 -4.45 -19.67 16.40
N LEU A 130 -3.47 -19.22 15.62
CA LEU A 130 -2.67 -20.10 14.75
C LEU A 130 -1.91 -21.17 15.52
N GLN A 131 -1.34 -20.84 16.68
CA GLN A 131 -0.66 -21.80 17.54
C GLN A 131 -1.65 -22.83 18.11
N ALA A 132 -2.82 -22.41 18.58
CA ALA A 132 -3.87 -23.30 19.05
C ALA A 132 -4.36 -24.23 17.94
N THR A 133 -4.60 -23.71 16.73
CA THR A 133 -4.95 -24.50 15.54
C THR A 133 -3.87 -25.51 15.19
N LYS A 134 -2.58 -25.13 15.29
CA LYS A 134 -1.45 -26.04 15.08
C LYS A 134 -1.39 -27.13 16.16
N ARG A 135 -1.62 -26.80 17.44
CA ARG A 135 -1.69 -27.77 18.55
C ARG A 135 -2.85 -28.76 18.38
N ARG A 136 -3.98 -28.31 17.82
CA ARG A 136 -5.12 -29.17 17.42
C ARG A 136 -4.83 -30.03 16.18
N GLY A 137 -3.60 -30.05 15.67
CA GLY A 137 -3.18 -30.89 14.54
C GLY A 137 -3.66 -30.40 13.16
N THR A 138 -4.27 -29.22 13.07
CA THR A 138 -4.74 -28.69 11.78
C THR A 138 -3.55 -28.17 10.97
N VAL A 139 -3.38 -28.68 9.75
CA VAL A 139 -2.32 -28.24 8.83
C VAL A 139 -2.65 -26.87 8.25
N LEU A 140 -2.01 -25.84 8.81
CA LEU A 140 -2.06 -24.48 8.28
C LEU A 140 -1.43 -24.41 6.88
N GLY A 141 -2.02 -23.64 5.98
CA GLY A 141 -1.48 -23.43 4.64
C GLY A 141 -1.58 -24.64 3.70
N LYS A 142 -2.45 -25.62 3.98
CA LYS A 142 -2.67 -26.82 3.13
C LYS A 142 -2.89 -26.46 1.65
N HIS A 143 -3.77 -25.51 1.36
CA HIS A 143 -4.01 -25.03 0.00
C HIS A 143 -2.81 -24.29 -0.60
N GLY A 144 -2.04 -23.58 0.23
CA GLY A 144 -0.81 -22.91 -0.18
C GLY A 144 0.29 -23.88 -0.61
N LYS A 145 0.42 -25.02 0.07
CA LYS A 145 1.38 -26.08 -0.32
C LYS A 145 1.02 -26.72 -1.65
N VAL A 146 -0.26 -27.05 -1.86
CA VAL A 146 -0.74 -27.62 -3.13
C VAL A 146 -0.51 -26.62 -4.28
N LEU A 147 -0.86 -25.35 -4.06
CA LEU A 147 -0.66 -24.30 -5.06
C LEU A 147 0.83 -24.04 -5.34
N ALA A 148 1.69 -24.09 -4.32
CA ALA A 148 3.13 -23.91 -4.50
C ALA A 148 3.75 -25.06 -5.32
N GLU A 149 3.34 -26.30 -5.07
CA GLU A 149 3.78 -27.47 -5.82
C GLU A 149 3.30 -27.41 -7.28
N GLN A 150 2.04 -27.00 -7.50
CA GLN A 150 1.51 -26.81 -8.85
C GLN A 150 2.26 -25.70 -9.60
N ASN A 151 2.46 -24.53 -8.97
CA ASN A 151 3.24 -23.43 -9.54
C ASN A 151 4.68 -23.85 -9.85
N LYS A 152 5.29 -24.71 -9.02
CA LYS A 152 6.64 -25.24 -9.29
C LYS A 152 6.64 -26.07 -10.56
N ARG A 153 5.72 -27.03 -10.68
CA ARG A 153 5.59 -27.91 -11.87
C ARG A 153 5.31 -27.13 -13.14
N ASP A 154 4.43 -26.14 -13.07
CA ASP A 154 4.10 -25.30 -14.22
C ASP A 154 5.30 -24.43 -14.63
N ALA A 155 6.07 -23.90 -13.67
CA ALA A 155 7.31 -23.19 -13.96
C ALA A 155 8.39 -24.09 -14.57
N ASP A 156 8.49 -25.35 -14.17
CA ASP A 156 9.41 -26.33 -14.76
C ASP A 156 9.02 -26.68 -16.19
N LYS A 157 7.73 -26.89 -16.46
CA LYS A 157 7.21 -27.09 -17.83
C LYS A 157 7.50 -25.87 -18.71
N PHE A 158 7.29 -24.67 -18.18
CA PHE A 158 7.56 -23.44 -18.89
C PHE A 158 9.05 -23.25 -19.19
N ALA A 159 9.93 -23.57 -18.23
CA ALA A 159 11.38 -23.56 -18.45
C ALA A 159 11.76 -24.52 -19.59
N LYS A 160 11.27 -25.76 -19.55
CA LYS A 160 11.51 -26.77 -20.61
C LYS A 160 11.00 -26.30 -21.99
N ALA A 161 9.83 -25.67 -22.05
CA ALA A 161 9.31 -25.12 -23.30
C ALA A 161 10.20 -24.01 -23.89
N LEU A 162 10.90 -23.25 -23.04
CA LEU A 162 11.84 -22.22 -23.46
C LEU A 162 13.26 -22.74 -23.71
N GLN A 163 13.54 -24.01 -23.42
CA GLN A 163 14.87 -24.59 -23.59
C GLN A 163 15.48 -24.34 -24.98
N PRO A 164 14.76 -24.53 -26.11
CA PRO A 164 15.32 -24.26 -27.44
C PRO A 164 15.72 -22.79 -27.63
N THR A 165 14.95 -21.86 -27.05
CA THR A 165 15.28 -20.43 -27.09
C THR A 165 16.55 -20.13 -26.30
N PHE A 166 16.74 -20.75 -25.14
CA PHE A 166 17.96 -20.57 -24.34
C PHE A 166 19.19 -21.19 -25.02
N GLU A 167 19.02 -22.32 -25.72
CA GLU A 167 20.06 -22.97 -26.50
C GLU A 167 20.47 -22.10 -27.71
N GLU A 168 19.49 -21.56 -28.45
CA GLU A 168 19.74 -20.63 -29.55
C GLU A 168 20.52 -19.38 -29.09
N LEU A 169 20.13 -18.80 -27.95
CA LEU A 169 20.84 -17.64 -27.39
C LEU A 169 22.28 -17.98 -26.99
N ARG A 170 22.52 -19.19 -26.47
CA ARG A 170 23.86 -19.68 -26.15
C ARG A 170 24.69 -19.85 -27.43
N ASP A 171 24.11 -20.38 -28.50
CA ASP A 171 24.78 -20.57 -29.79
C ASP A 171 25.14 -19.22 -30.44
N MET A 172 24.31 -18.20 -30.23
CA MET A 172 24.60 -16.79 -30.56
C MET A 172 25.64 -16.12 -29.64
N ARG A 173 26.24 -16.88 -28.71
CA ARG A 173 27.19 -16.39 -27.68
C ARG A 173 26.61 -15.36 -26.71
N ILE A 174 25.30 -15.34 -26.53
CA ILE A 174 24.61 -14.51 -25.54
C ILE A 174 24.50 -15.30 -24.23
N THR A 175 25.56 -15.24 -23.41
CA THR A 175 25.69 -16.05 -22.19
C THR A 175 25.41 -15.29 -20.89
N SER A 176 25.45 -13.96 -20.92
CA SER A 176 25.17 -13.13 -19.74
C SER A 176 23.67 -13.11 -19.44
N VAL A 177 23.31 -13.42 -18.20
CA VAL A 177 21.91 -13.40 -17.70
C VAL A 177 21.19 -12.08 -18.02
N ARG A 178 21.91 -10.95 -17.97
CA ARG A 178 21.36 -9.63 -18.32
C ARG A 178 21.10 -9.51 -19.82
N LYS A 179 22.07 -9.88 -20.65
CA LYS A 179 21.92 -9.85 -22.11
C LYS A 179 20.83 -10.81 -22.59
N ILE A 180 20.70 -11.98 -21.97
CA ILE A 180 19.61 -12.93 -22.23
C ILE A 180 18.26 -12.28 -21.89
N ALA A 181 18.13 -11.61 -20.74
CA ALA A 181 16.90 -10.91 -20.38
C ALA A 181 16.54 -9.81 -21.40
N ASP A 182 17.52 -9.01 -21.79
CA ASP A 182 17.34 -7.93 -22.78
C ASP A 182 16.92 -8.51 -24.15
N GLU A 183 17.52 -9.62 -24.56
CA GLU A 183 17.20 -10.28 -25.82
C GLU A 183 15.83 -10.97 -25.82
N LEU A 184 15.45 -11.65 -24.73
CA LEU A 184 14.11 -12.21 -24.55
C LEU A 184 13.02 -11.12 -24.58
N ASN A 185 13.31 -9.95 -23.98
CA ASN A 185 12.44 -8.79 -24.03
C ASN A 185 12.34 -8.22 -25.45
N ARG A 186 13.47 -8.10 -26.17
CA ARG A 186 13.51 -7.64 -27.56
C ARG A 186 12.68 -8.53 -28.48
N ARG A 187 12.76 -9.85 -28.27
CA ARG A 187 11.98 -10.87 -29.00
C ARG A 187 10.52 -11.01 -28.54
N LYS A 188 10.11 -10.25 -27.52
CA LYS A 188 8.75 -10.31 -26.92
C LYS A 188 8.37 -11.72 -26.46
N VAL A 189 9.34 -12.50 -25.97
CA VAL A 189 9.07 -13.82 -25.38
C VAL A 189 8.26 -13.61 -24.10
N PRO A 190 7.08 -14.25 -23.95
CA PRO A 190 6.25 -14.07 -22.77
C PRO A 190 6.96 -14.55 -21.50
N THR A 191 6.67 -13.93 -20.36
CA THR A 191 7.12 -14.42 -19.04
C THR A 191 6.17 -15.50 -18.52
N PHE A 192 6.56 -16.25 -17.48
CA PHE A 192 5.73 -17.33 -16.91
C PHE A 192 4.29 -16.90 -16.56
N HIS A 193 4.10 -15.70 -15.99
CA HIS A 193 2.77 -15.17 -15.66
C HIS A 193 2.15 -14.34 -16.80
N ASN A 194 2.80 -14.31 -17.97
CA ASN A 194 2.44 -13.51 -19.12
C ASN A 194 2.19 -12.03 -18.79
N ARG A 195 2.96 -11.51 -17.83
CA ARG A 195 2.85 -10.14 -17.32
C ARG A 195 4.25 -9.59 -17.11
N GLY A 196 4.52 -8.42 -17.69
CA GLY A 196 5.78 -7.72 -17.51
C GLY A 196 6.93 -8.25 -18.37
N LYS A 197 8.15 -7.82 -18.02
CA LYS A 197 9.39 -8.06 -18.77
C LYS A 197 10.29 -9.07 -18.07
N TRP A 198 11.16 -9.71 -18.83
CA TRP A 198 12.25 -10.51 -18.31
C TRP A 198 13.22 -9.64 -17.50
N HIS A 199 13.60 -10.15 -16.34
CA HIS A 199 14.63 -9.59 -15.47
C HIS A 199 15.70 -10.65 -15.25
N GLY A 200 16.93 -10.23 -14.94
CA GLY A 200 18.04 -11.18 -14.76
C GLY A 200 17.76 -12.27 -13.73
N ARG A 201 17.06 -11.95 -12.62
CA ARG A 201 16.69 -12.96 -11.62
C ARG A 201 15.74 -14.03 -12.19
N SER A 202 14.79 -13.62 -13.03
CA SER A 202 13.85 -14.55 -13.68
C SER A 202 14.58 -15.46 -14.66
N VAL A 203 15.50 -14.92 -15.45
CA VAL A 203 16.35 -15.68 -16.37
C VAL A 203 17.20 -16.70 -15.60
N TRP A 204 17.88 -16.27 -14.54
CA TRP A 204 18.69 -17.17 -13.69
C TRP A 204 17.85 -18.31 -13.09
N ASN A 205 16.63 -18.00 -12.61
CA ASN A 205 15.72 -19.02 -12.09
C ASN A 205 15.30 -20.04 -13.17
N MET A 206 15.06 -19.60 -14.41
CA MET A 206 14.73 -20.51 -15.52
C MET A 206 15.92 -21.38 -15.90
N MET A 207 17.12 -20.79 -16.03
CA MET A 207 18.35 -21.54 -16.33
C MET A 207 18.63 -22.60 -15.27
N ARG A 208 18.45 -22.28 -13.98
CA ARG A 208 18.64 -23.25 -12.91
C ARG A 208 17.69 -24.45 -13.03
N ARG A 209 16.44 -24.21 -13.42
CA ARG A 209 15.43 -25.28 -13.66
C ARG A 209 15.72 -26.14 -14.88
N LEU A 210 16.58 -25.69 -15.79
CA LEU A 210 17.03 -26.47 -16.95
C LEU A 210 18.28 -27.31 -16.65
N LEU A 211 18.95 -27.03 -15.53
CA LEU A 211 20.13 -27.77 -15.07
C LEU A 211 19.77 -28.87 -14.06
N ASP A 212 18.61 -28.75 -13.40
CA ASP A 212 18.01 -29.75 -12.49
C ASP A 212 17.15 -30.77 -13.27
#